data_AF-A0A6H9K0Q7-F1
#
_entry.id   AF-A0A6H9K0Q7-F1
#
_cell.length_a   1.000
_cell.length_b   1.000
_cell.length_c   1.000
_cell.angle_alpha   90.00
_cell.angle_beta   90.00
_cell.angle_gamma   90.00
#
_symmetry.space_group_name_H-M   'P 1'
#
loop_
_entity.id
_entity.type
_entity.pdbx_description
1 polymer ?
#
loop_
_entity_poly.entity_id
_entity_poly.type
_entity_poly.pdbx_seq_one_letter_code
_entity_poly.pdbx_strand_id
1 'polypeptide(L)'
;MINTETTPTAYLTEETSPVSLMQNSNLNPAPFELFKSIRLFDSITLKEIQNIGLMNRIDTKFVFHGELLPRLLHQLTNYYNILEIEDSRIFTYENIYWDTPHFSFYHNHHNGKLNRYKVRHRRYKETSATFLEIKFKSNKKRTIKQRMSVQDLHNKMPSTENMFLKQRLPVEFHHLQPSLFGTYKRITFASKKSNERVTIDFDAQFQNPESSKKVHLKKLVIAEVKRPIALASSLFLDIMHNYRIHTSSFSKYCIGCSMTAPEQIKTNRFKMQLRGLNFIELKDNHKWN
;
A
#
# COMPACT_ATOMS: atom_id res chain seq x y z
N MET A 1 38.96 -53.18 13.42
CA MET A 1 38.85 -52.19 12.33
C MET A 1 37.95 -52.79 11.26
N ILE A 2 37.03 -51.99 10.72
CA ILE A 2 36.12 -52.27 9.60
C ILE A 2 34.87 -53.11 9.94
N ASN A 3 33.72 -52.44 9.84
CA ASN A 3 32.36 -52.86 9.45
C ASN A 3 31.53 -51.57 9.43
N THR A 4 30.55 -51.27 8.59
CA THR A 4 29.98 -51.77 7.32
C THR A 4 29.08 -50.63 6.83
N GLU A 5 28.85 -50.57 5.53
CA GLU A 5 27.93 -49.70 4.77
C GLU A 5 26.68 -49.17 5.49
N THR A 6 26.25 -47.95 5.14
CA THR A 6 24.86 -47.63 4.76
C THR A 6 24.72 -46.17 4.28
N THR A 7 24.34 -46.00 3.02
CA THR A 7 23.74 -44.79 2.43
C THR A 7 22.35 -44.56 3.01
N PRO A 8 21.89 -43.29 3.13
CA PRO A 8 20.46 -42.99 3.10
C PRO A 8 20.12 -42.06 1.93
N THR A 9 19.51 -42.68 0.93
CA THR A 9 18.28 -42.32 0.21
C THR A 9 17.80 -40.86 0.24
N ALA A 10 17.66 -40.33 -0.98
CA ALA A 10 16.96 -39.08 -1.29
C ALA A 10 15.50 -39.10 -0.81
N TYR A 11 15.08 -38.01 -0.16
CA TYR A 11 13.67 -37.66 -0.01
C TYR A 11 13.36 -36.47 -0.92
N LEU A 12 12.74 -36.79 -2.05
CA LEU A 12 11.90 -35.86 -2.82
C LEU A 12 10.78 -35.41 -1.88
N THR A 13 10.67 -34.10 -1.61
CA THR A 13 9.49 -33.53 -0.99
C THR A 13 8.71 -32.75 -2.04
N GLU A 14 7.41 -33.04 -2.03
CA GLU A 14 6.44 -32.86 -3.09
C GLU A 14 6.22 -31.40 -3.49
N GLU A 15 6.15 -31.18 -4.80
CA GLU A 15 5.62 -29.97 -5.42
C GLU A 15 4.18 -29.74 -4.96
N THR A 16 3.94 -28.68 -4.19
CA THR A 16 2.58 -28.27 -3.83
C THR A 16 1.86 -27.71 -5.05
N SER A 17 1.03 -28.54 -5.67
CA SER A 17 0.09 -28.19 -6.72
C SER A 17 -0.88 -27.07 -6.29
N PRO A 18 -1.30 -26.14 -7.18
CA PRO A 18 -2.18 -25.01 -6.86
C PRO A 18 -3.59 -25.38 -6.35
N VAL A 19 -3.92 -26.67 -6.32
CA VAL A 19 -5.26 -27.20 -6.02
C VAL A 19 -5.51 -27.34 -4.50
N SER A 20 -4.48 -27.34 -3.66
CA SER A 20 -4.63 -27.56 -2.20
C SER A 20 -5.18 -26.37 -1.41
N LEU A 21 -5.39 -25.20 -2.05
CA LEU A 21 -6.03 -24.03 -1.42
C LEU A 21 -7.58 -24.09 -1.42
N MET A 22 -8.17 -25.15 -1.97
CA MET A 22 -9.63 -25.30 -2.08
C MET A 22 -10.22 -26.25 -1.04
N GLN A 23 -10.06 -25.96 0.25
CA GLN A 23 -10.88 -26.59 1.31
C GLN A 23 -10.68 -25.83 2.64
N ASN A 24 -11.26 -24.63 2.74
CA ASN A 24 -11.56 -24.01 4.03
C ASN A 24 -12.73 -23.04 3.85
N SER A 25 -13.93 -23.58 3.95
CA SER A 25 -15.22 -22.90 3.85
C SER A 25 -15.48 -22.06 5.10
N ASN A 26 -14.93 -20.85 5.11
CA ASN A 26 -15.43 -19.68 5.86
C ASN A 26 -14.79 -18.36 5.36
N LEU A 27 -14.44 -18.29 4.07
CA LEU A 27 -14.02 -17.06 3.43
C LEU A 27 -15.26 -16.28 3.00
N ASN A 28 -15.46 -15.10 3.60
CA ASN A 28 -16.31 -14.02 3.08
C ASN A 28 -16.21 -14.01 1.54
N PRO A 29 -17.29 -13.98 0.72
CA PRO A 29 -17.21 -14.19 -0.74
C PRO A 29 -16.34 -13.18 -1.52
N ALA A 30 -15.91 -12.09 -0.87
CA ALA A 30 -15.15 -11.00 -1.48
C ALA A 30 -13.77 -11.38 -2.08
N PRO A 31 -12.92 -12.25 -1.49
CA PRO A 31 -11.65 -12.65 -2.10
C PRO A 31 -11.82 -13.48 -3.37
N PHE A 32 -12.81 -14.38 -3.42
CA PHE A 32 -13.03 -15.26 -4.58
C PHE A 32 -13.50 -14.46 -5.80
N GLU A 33 -14.46 -13.56 -5.61
CA GLU A 33 -14.95 -12.68 -6.68
C GLU A 33 -13.87 -11.68 -7.15
N LEU A 34 -12.99 -11.25 -6.24
CA LEU A 34 -11.82 -10.46 -6.60
C LEU A 34 -10.88 -11.24 -7.52
N PHE A 35 -10.52 -12.49 -7.18
CA PHE A 35 -9.62 -13.31 -7.99
C PHE A 35 -10.18 -13.59 -9.39
N LYS A 36 -11.48 -13.88 -9.51
CA LYS A 36 -12.13 -14.01 -10.82
C LYS A 36 -12.03 -12.73 -11.63
N SER A 37 -12.38 -11.60 -11.02
CA SER A 37 -12.42 -10.29 -11.70
C SER A 37 -11.06 -9.90 -12.26
N ILE A 38 -9.97 -10.09 -11.49
CA ILE A 38 -8.63 -9.68 -11.92
C ILE A 38 -8.03 -10.57 -13.02
N ARG A 39 -8.50 -11.82 -13.16
CA ARG A 39 -8.02 -12.73 -14.23
C ARG A 39 -8.48 -12.31 -15.63
N LEU A 40 -9.55 -11.53 -15.72
CA LEU A 40 -10.10 -11.06 -17.00
C LEU A 40 -9.27 -9.95 -17.66
N PHE A 41 -8.30 -9.38 -16.95
CA PHE A 41 -7.46 -8.30 -17.47
C PHE A 41 -6.28 -8.86 -18.27
N ASP A 42 -5.94 -8.19 -19.36
CA ASP A 42 -4.65 -8.37 -20.04
C ASP A 42 -3.51 -7.91 -19.12
N SER A 43 -2.37 -8.59 -19.19
CA SER A 43 -1.21 -8.27 -18.34
C SER A 43 -0.38 -7.11 -18.89
N ILE A 44 0.37 -6.47 -18.02
CA ILE A 44 1.43 -5.53 -18.34
C ILE A 44 2.59 -5.75 -17.39
N THR A 45 3.81 -5.67 -17.89
CA THR A 45 5.02 -5.90 -17.10
C THR A 45 5.39 -4.69 -16.26
N LEU A 46 6.23 -4.91 -15.24
CA LEU A 46 6.78 -3.83 -14.43
C LEU A 46 7.58 -2.82 -15.26
N LYS A 47 8.34 -3.30 -16.27
CA LYS A 47 9.15 -2.44 -17.14
C LYS A 47 8.28 -1.51 -17.97
N GLU A 48 7.19 -2.02 -18.56
CA GLU A 48 6.23 -1.22 -19.32
C GLU A 48 5.53 -0.17 -18.43
N ILE A 49 5.10 -0.56 -17.22
CA ILE A 49 4.50 0.39 -16.28
C ILE A 49 5.46 1.51 -15.86
N GLN A 50 6.76 1.22 -15.73
CA GLN A 50 7.77 2.23 -15.40
C GLN A 50 7.97 3.25 -16.52
N ASN A 51 7.76 2.85 -17.78
CA ASN A 51 7.89 3.70 -18.96
C ASN A 51 6.69 4.64 -19.16
N ILE A 52 5.58 4.45 -18.43
CA ILE A 52 4.43 5.37 -18.45
C ILE A 52 4.87 6.70 -17.80
N GLY A 53 5.26 7.65 -18.65
CA GLY A 53 5.89 8.94 -18.30
C GLY A 53 5.06 9.81 -17.36
N LEU A 54 5.21 9.58 -16.06
CA LEU A 54 4.44 10.23 -14.99
C LEU A 54 5.36 11.12 -14.12
N MET A 55 6.17 11.97 -14.77
CA MET A 55 7.10 12.88 -14.09
C MET A 55 6.40 14.13 -13.52
N ASN A 56 5.52 14.78 -14.31
CA ASN A 56 4.64 15.86 -13.86
C ASN A 56 3.20 15.39 -13.84
N ARG A 57 2.68 15.07 -12.65
CA ARG A 57 1.39 14.36 -12.51
C ARG A 57 0.53 14.85 -11.36
N ILE A 58 -0.73 14.48 -11.41
CA ILE A 58 -1.72 14.61 -10.36
C ILE A 58 -1.97 13.23 -9.76
N ASP A 59 -1.90 13.14 -8.43
CA ASP A 59 -2.23 11.94 -7.67
C ASP A 59 -3.58 12.16 -6.97
N THR A 60 -4.64 11.52 -7.43
CA THR A 60 -6.00 11.61 -6.85
C THR A 60 -6.30 10.35 -6.07
N LYS A 61 -6.87 10.47 -4.87
CA LYS A 61 -7.17 9.33 -4.00
C LYS A 61 -8.64 9.24 -3.70
N PHE A 62 -9.10 8.01 -3.54
CA PHE A 62 -10.45 7.67 -3.15
C PHE A 62 -10.41 6.63 -2.05
N VAL A 63 -11.43 6.65 -1.20
CA VAL A 63 -11.58 5.74 -0.08
C VAL A 63 -13.03 5.27 -0.08
N PHE A 64 -13.26 3.97 -0.15
CA PHE A 64 -14.59 3.39 -0.29
C PHE A 64 -14.68 1.98 0.27
N HIS A 65 -15.90 1.45 0.33
CA HIS A 65 -16.21 0.12 0.84
C HIS A 65 -15.87 -0.98 -0.18
N GLY A 66 -15.28 -2.08 0.28
CA GLY A 66 -14.77 -3.17 -0.56
C GLY A 66 -15.82 -3.89 -1.41
N GLU A 67 -17.10 -3.82 -1.02
CA GLU A 67 -18.22 -4.34 -1.84
C GLU A 67 -18.34 -3.68 -3.22
N LEU A 68 -17.81 -2.47 -3.40
CA LEU A 68 -17.80 -1.81 -4.70
C LEU A 68 -16.69 -2.33 -5.61
N LEU A 69 -15.69 -3.03 -5.05
CA LEU A 69 -14.49 -3.41 -5.78
C LEU A 69 -14.78 -4.35 -6.97
N PRO A 70 -15.57 -5.43 -6.85
CA PRO A 70 -15.85 -6.30 -8.01
C PRO A 70 -16.54 -5.56 -9.16
N ARG A 71 -17.54 -4.72 -8.84
CA ARG A 71 -18.26 -3.90 -9.84
C ARG A 71 -17.35 -2.88 -10.52
N LEU A 72 -16.47 -2.24 -9.74
CA LEU A 72 -15.44 -1.34 -10.26
C LEU A 72 -14.50 -2.08 -11.21
N LEU A 73 -14.00 -3.25 -10.82
CA LEU A 73 -13.07 -4.03 -11.63
C LEU A 73 -13.67 -4.43 -12.98
N HIS A 74 -14.92 -4.91 -12.99
CA HIS A 74 -15.62 -5.25 -14.23
C HIS A 74 -15.66 -4.08 -15.23
N GLN A 75 -15.87 -2.84 -14.75
CA GLN A 75 -15.87 -1.66 -15.63
C GLN A 75 -14.48 -1.27 -16.15
N LEU A 76 -13.41 -1.73 -15.51
CA LEU A 76 -12.03 -1.42 -15.91
C LEU A 76 -11.44 -2.46 -16.87
N THR A 77 -11.97 -3.69 -16.89
CA THR A 77 -11.40 -4.86 -17.60
C THR A 77 -10.99 -4.55 -19.05
N ASN A 78 -11.86 -3.92 -19.82
CA ASN A 78 -11.59 -3.65 -21.25
C ASN A 78 -10.67 -2.44 -21.49
N TYR A 79 -10.38 -1.65 -20.46
CA TYR A 79 -9.73 -0.34 -20.61
C TYR A 79 -8.36 -0.25 -19.94
N TYR A 80 -8.02 -1.21 -19.08
CA TYR A 80 -6.77 -1.24 -18.36
C TYR A 80 -6.08 -2.60 -18.50
N ASN A 81 -4.75 -2.59 -18.48
CA ASN A 81 -3.94 -3.77 -18.23
C ASN A 81 -3.63 -3.87 -16.74
N ILE A 82 -3.47 -5.09 -16.22
CA ILE A 82 -3.08 -5.35 -14.82
C ILE A 82 -1.59 -5.67 -14.73
N LEU A 83 -0.90 -5.12 -13.73
CA LEU A 83 0.48 -5.49 -13.44
C LEU A 83 0.56 -6.97 -13.08
N GLU A 84 1.43 -7.70 -13.78
CA GLU A 84 1.77 -9.07 -13.49
C GLU A 84 3.29 -9.22 -13.39
N ILE A 85 3.76 -9.92 -12.36
CA ILE A 85 5.17 -10.28 -12.13
C ILE A 85 5.16 -11.71 -11.61
N GLU A 86 5.82 -12.65 -12.29
CA GLU A 86 5.91 -14.05 -11.83
C GLU A 86 4.52 -14.61 -11.46
N ASP A 87 3.55 -14.47 -12.37
CA ASP A 87 2.13 -14.86 -12.23
C ASP A 87 1.34 -14.18 -11.09
N SER A 88 1.97 -13.26 -10.36
CA SER A 88 1.34 -12.50 -9.27
C SER A 88 0.73 -11.20 -9.78
N ARG A 89 -0.58 -11.03 -9.52
CA ARG A 89 -1.35 -9.79 -9.80
C ARG A 89 -1.72 -8.99 -8.55
N ILE A 90 -1.56 -9.61 -7.38
CA ILE A 90 -1.78 -9.00 -6.06
C ILE A 90 -0.46 -9.01 -5.32
N PHE A 91 -0.04 -7.86 -4.83
CA PHE A 91 1.26 -7.68 -4.18
C PHE A 91 1.08 -7.25 -2.72
N THR A 92 1.81 -7.88 -1.82
CA THR A 92 1.82 -7.60 -0.39
C THR A 92 2.96 -6.64 -0.06
N TYR A 93 2.59 -5.51 0.54
CA TYR A 93 3.52 -4.47 0.94
C TYR A 93 3.64 -4.47 2.45
N GLU A 94 4.86 -4.64 2.95
CA GLU A 94 5.18 -4.50 4.37
C GLU A 94 5.99 -3.23 4.57
N ASN A 95 5.62 -2.41 5.54
CA ASN A 95 6.21 -1.10 5.75
C ASN A 95 6.54 -0.90 7.22
N ILE A 96 7.74 -0.38 7.50
CA ILE A 96 8.10 0.21 8.79
C ILE A 96 8.19 1.71 8.55
N TYR A 97 7.31 2.50 9.15
CA TYR A 97 7.40 3.95 9.11
C TYR A 97 8.28 4.45 10.24
N TRP A 98 9.13 5.43 9.93
CA TRP A 98 10.06 6.04 10.86
C TRP A 98 9.68 7.49 11.11
N ASP A 99 9.75 7.90 12.36
CA ASP A 99 9.55 9.30 12.79
C ASP A 99 10.48 9.61 13.97
N THR A 100 10.57 10.87 14.34
CA THR A 100 11.27 11.29 15.55
C THR A 100 10.53 10.78 16.80
N PRO A 101 11.19 10.77 17.97
CA PRO A 101 10.54 10.44 19.24
C PRO A 101 9.28 11.26 19.55
N HIS A 102 9.20 12.48 19.00
CA HIS A 102 8.07 13.39 19.18
C HIS A 102 7.11 13.43 17.98
N PHE A 103 7.15 12.43 17.09
CA PHE A 103 6.23 12.33 15.94
C PHE A 103 6.25 13.58 15.03
N SER A 104 7.43 14.15 14.78
CA SER A 104 7.57 15.40 14.02
C SER A 104 7.03 15.30 12.60
N PHE A 105 7.23 14.17 11.89
CA PHE A 105 6.71 13.97 10.54
C PHE A 105 5.18 13.84 10.54
N TYR A 106 4.64 13.12 11.51
CA TYR A 106 3.20 13.05 11.73
C TYR A 106 2.63 14.46 11.98
N HIS A 107 3.18 15.21 12.94
CA HIS A 107 2.69 16.54 13.28
C HIS A 107 2.84 17.54 12.14
N ASN A 108 3.93 17.48 11.38
CA ASN A 108 4.10 18.30 10.17
C ASN A 108 3.00 17.99 9.14
N HIS A 109 2.64 16.72 8.94
CA HIS A 109 1.53 16.36 8.07
C HIS A 109 0.19 16.81 8.63
N HIS A 110 -0.10 16.50 9.91
CA HIS A 110 -1.33 16.86 10.59
C HIS A 110 -1.54 18.39 10.58
N ASN A 111 -0.49 19.18 10.80
CA ASN A 111 -0.57 20.64 10.83
C ASN A 111 -0.58 21.26 9.43
N GLY A 112 -0.47 20.46 8.37
CA GLY A 112 -0.46 20.95 6.99
C GLY A 112 0.80 21.72 6.62
N LYS A 113 1.90 21.53 7.37
CA LYS A 113 3.20 22.16 7.06
C LYS A 113 3.59 21.81 5.62
N LEU A 114 3.96 22.83 4.85
CA LEU A 114 4.15 22.68 3.42
C LEU A 114 5.41 21.85 3.11
N ASN A 115 6.52 22.16 3.78
CA ASN A 115 7.72 21.34 3.84
C ASN A 115 7.52 20.22 4.86
N ARG A 116 7.57 18.96 4.42
CA ARG A 116 7.41 17.81 5.31
C ARG A 116 8.02 16.54 4.73
N TYR A 117 8.57 15.72 5.60
CA TYR A 117 9.18 14.44 5.27
C TYR A 117 8.27 13.27 5.68
N LYS A 118 8.54 12.12 5.07
CA LYS A 118 8.13 10.79 5.54
C LYS A 118 9.27 9.83 5.23
N VAL A 119 9.56 8.94 6.15
CA VAL A 119 10.61 7.92 6.00
C VAL A 119 9.98 6.56 6.25
N ARG A 120 10.33 5.57 5.42
CA ARG A 120 9.87 4.19 5.61
C ARG A 120 10.82 3.17 5.02
N HIS A 121 10.94 2.04 5.69
CA HIS A 121 11.28 0.79 5.01
C HIS A 121 10.04 0.24 4.32
N ARG A 122 10.27 -0.41 3.18
CA ARG A 122 9.24 -1.08 2.41
C ARG A 122 9.79 -2.35 1.79
N ARG A 123 9.16 -3.47 2.11
CA ARG A 123 9.39 -4.77 1.47
C ARG A 123 8.22 -5.11 0.55
N TYR A 124 8.56 -5.60 -0.62
CA TYR A 124 7.65 -6.19 -1.60
C TYR A 124 7.74 -7.69 -1.42
N LYS A 125 6.71 -8.31 -0.82
CA LYS A 125 6.83 -9.70 -0.34
C LYS A 125 7.08 -10.68 -1.48
N GLU A 126 6.37 -10.51 -2.60
CA GLU A 126 6.42 -11.43 -3.73
C GLU A 126 7.77 -11.37 -4.47
N THR A 127 8.44 -10.22 -4.50
CA THR A 127 9.76 -10.09 -5.17
C THR A 127 10.93 -10.04 -4.18
N SER A 128 10.66 -10.16 -2.88
CA SER A 128 11.61 -9.93 -1.77
C SER A 128 12.39 -8.61 -1.79
N ALA A 129 12.02 -7.66 -2.67
CA ALA A 129 12.77 -6.43 -2.82
C ALA A 129 12.49 -5.51 -1.63
N THR A 130 13.53 -4.94 -1.03
CA THR A 130 13.38 -4.05 0.13
C THR A 130 14.08 -2.72 -0.10
N PHE A 131 13.42 -1.63 0.29
CA PHE A 131 13.94 -0.28 0.13
C PHE A 131 13.72 0.57 1.38
N LEU A 132 14.72 1.38 1.71
CA LEU A 132 14.55 2.57 2.53
C LEU A 132 14.13 3.74 1.63
N GLU A 133 12.99 4.33 1.90
CA GLU A 133 12.40 5.43 1.12
C GLU A 133 12.26 6.71 1.95
N ILE A 134 12.70 7.84 1.38
CA ILE A 134 12.43 9.19 1.87
C ILE A 134 11.48 9.88 0.89
N LYS A 135 10.40 10.43 1.41
CA LYS A 135 9.45 11.26 0.67
C LYS A 135 9.44 12.67 1.25
N PHE A 136 9.99 13.63 0.52
CA PHE A 136 9.92 15.04 0.87
C PHE A 136 8.83 15.73 0.03
N LYS A 137 7.89 16.41 0.69
CA LYS A 137 6.98 17.35 0.02
C LYS A 137 7.44 18.75 0.34
N SER A 138 7.67 19.56 -0.70
CA SER A 138 8.12 20.94 -0.57
C SER A 138 6.97 21.94 -0.57
N ASN A 139 7.28 23.17 -0.15
CA ASN A 139 6.38 24.32 -0.21
C ASN A 139 5.95 24.72 -1.62
N LYS A 140 6.73 24.35 -2.64
CA LYS A 140 6.37 24.48 -4.06
C LYS A 140 5.40 23.39 -4.54
N LYS A 141 4.72 22.69 -3.62
CA LYS A 141 3.80 21.56 -3.86
C LYS A 141 4.44 20.38 -4.62
N ARG A 142 5.77 20.34 -4.76
CA ARG A 142 6.51 19.23 -5.39
C ARG A 142 6.80 18.13 -4.37
N THR A 143 6.84 16.89 -4.85
CA THR A 143 7.19 15.72 -4.05
C THR A 143 8.44 15.08 -4.63
N ILE A 144 9.49 14.98 -3.83
CA ILE A 144 10.74 14.30 -4.17
C ILE A 144 10.77 12.97 -3.43
N LYS A 145 10.98 11.88 -4.17
CA LYS A 145 11.15 10.54 -3.61
C LYS A 145 12.59 10.10 -3.86
N GLN A 146 13.28 9.73 -2.80
CA GLN A 146 14.59 9.11 -2.85
C GLN A 146 14.51 7.74 -2.19
N ARG A 147 15.31 6.79 -2.66
CA ARG A 147 15.38 5.46 -2.05
C ARG A 147 16.75 4.84 -2.22
N MET A 148 17.07 3.90 -1.36
CA MET A 148 18.17 2.95 -1.53
C MET A 148 17.64 1.52 -1.35
N SER A 149 18.28 0.55 -2.01
CA SER A 149 18.01 -0.87 -1.76
C SER A 149 18.62 -1.25 -0.41
N VAL A 150 17.92 -2.09 0.33
CA VAL A 150 18.41 -2.67 1.60
C VAL A 150 18.14 -4.18 1.59
N GLN A 151 18.84 -4.93 2.43
CA GLN A 151 18.74 -6.40 2.42
C GLN A 151 17.40 -6.87 2.99
N ASP A 152 16.96 -6.32 4.13
CA ASP A 152 15.70 -6.72 4.75
C ASP A 152 15.09 -5.58 5.59
N LEU A 153 13.91 -5.84 6.17
CA LEU A 153 13.26 -4.98 7.15
C LEU A 153 13.97 -5.10 8.49
N HIS A 154 14.55 -4.00 8.95
CA HIS A 154 15.12 -3.91 10.28
C HIS A 154 14.27 -3.04 11.21
N ASN A 155 14.03 -3.51 12.43
CA ASN A 155 13.37 -2.72 13.49
C ASN A 155 14.31 -1.68 14.12
N LYS A 156 15.60 -1.71 13.75
CA LYS A 156 16.61 -0.70 14.09
C LYS A 156 17.25 -0.22 12.80
N MET A 157 17.66 1.04 12.75
CA MET A 157 18.33 1.60 11.57
C MET A 157 19.81 1.18 11.57
N PRO A 158 20.29 0.37 10.60
CA PRO A 158 21.71 0.11 10.40
C PRO A 158 22.50 1.39 10.14
N SER A 159 23.81 1.36 10.37
CA SER A 159 24.69 2.52 10.24
C SER A 159 24.72 3.11 8.82
N THR A 160 24.73 2.25 7.79
CA THR A 160 24.73 2.63 6.37
C THR A 160 23.45 3.38 5.97
N GLU A 161 22.31 2.87 6.41
CA GLU A 161 21.00 3.50 6.22
C GLU A 161 20.92 4.84 6.97
N ASN A 162 21.46 4.91 8.18
CA ASN A 162 21.51 6.15 8.95
C ASN A 162 22.34 7.23 8.22
N MET A 163 23.47 6.85 7.60
CA MET A 163 24.26 7.77 6.78
C MET A 163 23.45 8.28 5.57
N PHE A 164 22.70 7.40 4.89
CA PHE A 164 21.82 7.80 3.79
C PHE A 164 20.75 8.81 4.23
N LEU A 165 20.18 8.63 5.44
CA LEU A 165 19.21 9.54 6.04
C LEU A 165 19.84 10.89 6.41
N LYS A 166 20.99 10.90 7.09
CA LYS A 166 21.68 12.12 7.51
C LYS A 166 22.04 13.04 6.35
N GLN A 167 22.38 12.47 5.19
CA GLN A 167 22.66 13.23 3.96
C GLN A 167 21.42 13.90 3.34
N ARG A 168 20.20 13.44 3.67
CA ARG A 168 18.95 13.83 2.98
C ARG A 168 17.93 14.47 3.90
N LEU A 169 18.11 14.35 5.21
CA LEU A 169 17.25 14.92 6.23
C LEU A 169 17.96 16.07 6.95
N PRO A 170 17.22 17.14 7.30
CA PRO A 170 17.64 18.12 8.30
C PRO A 170 18.15 17.48 9.59
N VAL A 171 19.10 18.14 10.28
CA VAL A 171 19.76 17.66 11.51
C VAL A 171 18.75 17.28 12.60
N GLU A 172 17.69 18.07 12.74
CA GLU A 172 16.56 17.81 13.66
C GLU A 172 15.84 16.47 13.45
N PHE A 173 16.05 15.80 12.31
CA PHE A 173 15.43 14.51 11.96
C PHE A 173 16.44 13.36 11.86
N HIS A 174 17.65 13.53 12.41
CA HIS A 174 18.67 12.46 12.38
C HIS A 174 18.39 11.33 13.38
N HIS A 175 17.54 11.57 14.37
CA HIS A 175 17.13 10.57 15.35
C HIS A 175 15.73 10.09 15.04
N LEU A 176 15.64 8.93 14.38
CA LEU A 176 14.37 8.28 14.03
C LEU A 176 14.22 6.94 14.73
N GLN A 177 12.97 6.61 15.05
CA GLN A 177 12.54 5.31 15.57
C GLN A 177 11.34 4.77 14.79
N PRO A 178 11.07 3.45 14.84
CA PRO A 178 9.85 2.90 14.30
C PRO A 178 8.64 3.57 14.95
N SER A 179 7.72 4.08 14.14
CA SER A 179 6.52 4.81 14.60
C SER A 179 5.23 4.13 14.18
N LEU A 180 5.27 3.25 13.17
CA LEU A 180 4.14 2.46 12.72
C LEU A 180 4.61 1.28 11.88
N PHE A 181 4.17 0.07 12.20
CA PHE A 181 4.21 -1.06 11.27
C PHE A 181 2.93 -1.08 10.45
N GLY A 182 3.03 -1.37 9.15
CA GLY A 182 1.83 -1.46 8.32
C GLY A 182 1.97 -2.38 7.12
N THR A 183 0.92 -3.17 6.90
CA THR A 183 0.79 -4.06 5.75
C THR A 183 -0.44 -3.70 4.93
N TYR A 184 -0.41 -3.99 3.63
CA TYR A 184 -1.57 -3.92 2.76
C TYR A 184 -1.32 -4.74 1.49
N LYS A 185 -2.39 -5.12 0.80
CA LYS A 185 -2.33 -5.72 -0.54
C LYS A 185 -2.62 -4.67 -1.60
N ARG A 186 -2.00 -4.80 -2.77
CA ARG A 186 -2.15 -3.86 -3.89
C ARG A 186 -2.33 -4.58 -5.20
N ILE A 187 -3.28 -4.07 -5.99
CA ILE A 187 -3.35 -4.31 -7.43
C ILE A 187 -2.96 -3.02 -8.16
N THR A 188 -2.26 -3.13 -9.27
CA THR A 188 -1.83 -1.99 -10.10
C THR A 188 -2.35 -2.15 -11.52
N PHE A 189 -2.91 -1.09 -12.07
CA PHE A 189 -3.44 -1.04 -13.43
C PHE A 189 -2.79 0.09 -14.23
N ALA A 190 -2.63 -0.12 -15.52
CA ALA A 190 -2.24 0.90 -16.49
C ALA A 190 -3.33 1.04 -17.56
N SER A 191 -3.70 2.26 -17.92
CA SER A 191 -4.69 2.48 -18.97
C SER A 191 -4.14 2.00 -20.32
N LYS A 192 -4.97 1.31 -21.11
CA LYS A 192 -4.63 0.89 -22.48
C LYS A 192 -4.57 2.07 -23.46
N LYS A 193 -5.22 3.19 -23.13
CA LYS A 193 -5.44 4.34 -24.05
C LYS A 193 -4.72 5.62 -23.64
N SER A 194 -4.31 5.73 -22.38
CA SER A 194 -3.79 6.99 -21.83
C SER A 194 -2.63 6.73 -20.88
N ASN A 195 -1.83 7.77 -20.61
CA ASN A 195 -0.76 7.72 -19.61
C ASN A 195 -1.32 7.78 -18.19
N GLU A 196 -2.21 6.87 -17.82
CA GLU A 196 -2.82 6.80 -16.50
C GLU A 196 -2.45 5.49 -15.80
N ARG A 197 -2.12 5.59 -14.51
CA ARG A 197 -1.91 4.43 -13.66
C ARG A 197 -2.80 4.49 -12.43
N VAL A 198 -3.48 3.39 -12.14
CA VAL A 198 -4.33 3.23 -10.97
C VAL A 198 -3.69 2.20 -10.03
N THR A 199 -3.73 2.46 -8.73
CA THR A 199 -3.40 1.45 -7.72
C THR A 199 -4.56 1.30 -6.76
N ILE A 200 -4.95 0.07 -6.46
CA ILE A 200 -5.99 -0.26 -5.49
C ILE A 200 -5.31 -0.95 -4.31
N ASP A 201 -5.36 -0.32 -3.14
CA ASP A 201 -4.86 -0.89 -1.88
C ASP A 201 -6.03 -1.37 -1.02
N PHE A 202 -5.91 -2.55 -0.44
CA PHE A 202 -6.93 -3.17 0.43
C PHE A 202 -6.25 -4.03 1.50
N ASP A 203 -7.04 -4.58 2.43
CA ASP A 203 -6.55 -5.44 3.52
C ASP A 203 -5.47 -4.73 4.35
N ALA A 204 -5.70 -3.45 4.66
CA ALA A 204 -4.71 -2.62 5.32
C ALA A 204 -4.67 -2.91 6.82
N GLN A 205 -3.47 -3.18 7.36
CA GLN A 205 -3.27 -3.43 8.78
C GLN A 205 -2.21 -2.48 9.31
N PHE A 206 -2.40 -2.03 10.55
CA PHE A 206 -1.51 -1.11 11.24
C PHE A 206 -1.24 -1.62 12.65
N GLN A 207 0.01 -1.48 13.10
CA GLN A 207 0.41 -1.82 14.46
C GLN A 207 1.30 -0.71 15.02
N ASN A 208 1.01 -0.26 16.24
CA ASN A 208 1.91 0.62 16.98
C ASN A 208 3.11 -0.22 17.51
N PRO A 209 4.36 0.19 17.26
CA PRO A 209 5.53 -0.58 17.68
C PRO A 209 5.73 -0.72 19.20
N GLU A 210 5.25 0.25 19.98
CA GLU A 210 5.45 0.32 21.44
C GLU A 210 4.34 -0.42 22.20
N SER A 211 3.08 -0.01 22.01
CA SER A 211 1.91 -0.60 22.67
C SER A 211 1.43 -1.91 22.04
N SER A 212 1.96 -2.28 20.86
CA SER A 212 1.47 -3.40 20.05
C SER A 212 -0.01 -3.33 19.65
N LYS A 213 -0.70 -2.20 19.86
CA LYS A 213 -2.09 -2.02 19.42
C LYS A 213 -2.21 -2.20 17.91
N LYS A 214 -3.09 -3.10 17.48
CA LYS A 214 -3.34 -3.45 16.07
C LYS A 214 -4.70 -2.93 15.60
N VAL A 215 -4.75 -2.55 14.33
CA VAL A 215 -5.96 -2.15 13.61
C VAL A 215 -5.95 -2.82 12.26
N HIS A 216 -7.08 -3.43 11.88
CA HIS A 216 -7.28 -4.06 10.58
C HIS A 216 -8.48 -3.43 9.88
N LEU A 217 -8.24 -2.82 8.74
CA LEU A 217 -9.24 -2.22 7.87
C LEU A 217 -9.58 -3.24 6.77
N LYS A 218 -10.51 -4.14 7.10
CA LYS A 218 -10.88 -5.30 6.26
C LYS A 218 -11.75 -4.89 5.09
N LYS A 219 -12.67 -3.95 5.32
CA LYS A 219 -13.67 -3.51 4.34
C LYS A 219 -13.21 -2.27 3.57
N LEU A 220 -12.12 -1.62 3.99
CA LEU A 220 -11.59 -0.45 3.31
C LEU A 220 -10.84 -0.76 2.02
N VAL A 221 -11.17 -0.03 0.96
CA VAL A 221 -10.38 0.07 -0.26
C VAL A 221 -9.90 1.51 -0.46
N ILE A 222 -8.63 1.66 -0.84
CA ILE A 222 -8.00 2.93 -1.16
C ILE A 222 -7.52 2.88 -2.60
N ALA A 223 -8.19 3.60 -3.50
CA ALA A 223 -7.71 3.76 -4.87
C ALA A 223 -6.87 5.04 -5.01
N GLU A 224 -5.82 4.98 -5.81
CA GLU A 224 -5.01 6.14 -6.20
C GLU A 224 -4.81 6.16 -7.72
N VAL A 225 -5.30 7.21 -8.37
CA VAL A 225 -5.11 7.49 -9.79
C VAL A 225 -3.93 8.45 -9.95
N LYS A 226 -3.01 8.11 -10.84
CA LYS A 226 -1.84 8.93 -11.20
C LYS A 226 -1.93 9.24 -12.69
N ARG A 227 -2.04 10.52 -13.02
CA ARG A 227 -2.21 10.99 -14.41
C ARG A 227 -1.43 12.28 -14.70
N PRO A 228 -1.00 12.56 -15.94
CA PRO A 228 -0.41 13.84 -16.32
C PRO A 228 -1.37 14.99 -16.06
N ILE A 229 -0.83 16.18 -15.80
CA ILE A 229 -1.64 17.39 -15.58
C ILE A 229 -2.47 17.75 -16.82
N ALA A 230 -1.91 17.53 -18.01
CA ALA A 230 -2.57 17.84 -19.29
C ALA A 230 -3.69 16.88 -19.68
N LEU A 231 -3.87 15.76 -18.96
CA LEU A 231 -4.89 14.78 -19.31
C LEU A 231 -6.27 15.24 -18.82
N ALA A 232 -7.12 15.66 -19.76
CA ALA A 232 -8.44 16.22 -19.46
C ALA A 232 -9.42 15.16 -18.90
N SER A 233 -9.49 13.98 -19.53
CA SER A 233 -10.42 12.90 -19.16
C SER A 233 -9.74 11.74 -18.44
N SER A 234 -10.50 11.03 -17.61
CA SER A 234 -10.04 9.82 -16.91
C SER A 234 -11.24 8.92 -16.66
N LEU A 235 -11.27 7.78 -17.34
CA LEU A 235 -12.35 6.80 -17.16
C LEU A 235 -12.47 6.37 -15.70
N PHE A 236 -11.34 6.22 -14.99
CA PHE A 236 -11.40 5.89 -13.57
C PHE A 236 -12.09 7.00 -12.76
N LEU A 237 -11.76 8.28 -13.00
CA LEU A 237 -12.42 9.39 -12.30
C LEU A 237 -13.92 9.44 -12.62
N ASP A 238 -14.31 9.20 -13.87
CA ASP A 238 -15.71 9.17 -14.30
C ASP A 238 -16.49 8.05 -13.60
N ILE A 239 -15.88 6.84 -13.50
CA ILE A 239 -16.48 5.72 -12.76
C ILE A 239 -16.64 6.07 -11.27
N MET A 240 -15.62 6.66 -10.64
CA MET A 240 -15.71 7.05 -9.22
C MET A 240 -16.81 8.11 -8.99
N HIS A 241 -16.95 9.05 -9.92
CA HIS A 241 -18.03 10.04 -9.90
C HIS A 241 -19.41 9.38 -10.01
N ASN A 242 -19.58 8.42 -10.91
CA ASN A 242 -20.85 7.70 -11.11
C ASN A 242 -21.27 6.89 -9.87
N TYR A 243 -20.31 6.33 -9.13
CA TYR A 243 -20.56 5.70 -7.83
C TYR A 243 -20.72 6.69 -6.66
N ARG A 244 -20.69 8.00 -6.93
CA ARG A 244 -20.74 9.08 -5.92
C ARG A 244 -19.60 8.95 -4.89
N ILE A 245 -18.44 8.45 -5.32
CA ILE A 245 -17.25 8.35 -4.47
C ILE A 245 -16.40 9.59 -4.68
N HIS A 246 -16.41 10.46 -3.68
CA HIS A 246 -15.64 11.69 -3.71
C HIS A 246 -14.15 11.47 -3.41
N THR A 247 -13.32 12.38 -3.93
CA THR A 247 -11.89 12.38 -3.65
C THR A 247 -11.62 12.59 -2.16
N SER A 248 -10.62 11.88 -1.62
CA SER A 248 -10.22 11.97 -0.21
C SER A 248 -8.71 12.06 -0.07
N SER A 249 -8.24 12.77 0.96
CA SER A 249 -6.82 12.75 1.31
C SER A 249 -6.53 11.58 2.25
N PHE A 250 -5.79 10.55 1.81
CA PHE A 250 -5.52 9.40 2.69
C PHE A 250 -4.02 9.15 2.84
N SER A 251 -3.54 9.31 4.08
CA SER A 251 -2.17 8.96 4.46
C SER A 251 -2.19 7.74 5.36
N LYS A 252 -1.81 6.57 4.82
CA LYS A 252 -1.67 5.33 5.60
C LYS A 252 -0.87 5.52 6.90
N TYR A 253 0.23 6.26 6.84
CA TYR A 253 1.03 6.62 8.03
C TYR A 253 0.21 7.37 9.08
N CYS A 254 -0.22 8.59 8.78
CA CYS A 254 -0.99 9.41 9.74
C CYS A 254 -2.28 8.76 10.23
N ILE A 255 -3.05 8.12 9.36
CA ILE A 255 -4.27 7.41 9.76
C ILE A 255 -3.93 6.23 10.67
N GLY A 256 -2.93 5.41 10.30
CA GLY A 256 -2.47 4.31 11.13
C GLY A 256 -2.05 4.78 12.53
N CYS A 257 -1.17 5.78 12.63
CA CYS A 257 -0.79 6.35 13.93
C CYS A 257 -1.99 6.90 14.70
N SER A 258 -2.94 7.58 14.03
CA SER A 258 -4.13 8.12 14.69
C SER A 258 -5.03 7.04 15.29
N MET A 259 -5.05 5.85 14.68
CA MET A 259 -5.87 4.74 15.14
C MET A 259 -5.16 3.87 16.19
N THR A 260 -3.83 3.74 16.11
CA THR A 260 -3.04 2.87 16.98
C THR A 260 -2.38 3.59 18.15
N ALA A 261 -2.24 4.91 18.11
CA ALA A 261 -1.66 5.74 19.18
C ALA A 261 -2.48 7.01 19.51
N PRO A 262 -3.83 6.95 19.59
CA PRO A 262 -4.67 8.14 19.72
C PRO A 262 -4.42 8.97 20.99
N GLU A 263 -3.84 8.36 22.02
CA GLU A 263 -3.52 9.00 23.31
C GLU A 263 -2.16 9.73 23.27
N GLN A 264 -1.25 9.31 22.38
CA GLN A 264 0.08 9.90 22.25
C GLN A 264 0.11 11.10 21.29
N ILE A 265 -0.84 11.18 20.36
CA ILE A 265 -0.83 12.18 19.28
C ILE A 265 -2.20 12.83 19.07
N LYS A 266 -2.20 14.10 18.68
CA LYS A 266 -3.44 14.78 18.27
C LYS A 266 -4.05 14.18 17.00
N THR A 267 -5.36 13.98 17.00
CA THR A 267 -6.12 13.37 15.88
C THR A 267 -7.22 14.29 15.33
N ASN A 268 -7.35 15.50 15.85
CA ASN A 268 -8.51 16.38 15.61
C ASN A 268 -8.76 16.68 14.12
N ARG A 269 -7.71 16.84 13.30
CA ARG A 269 -7.86 17.07 11.85
C ARG A 269 -8.36 15.83 11.10
N PHE A 270 -8.11 14.64 11.63
CA PHE A 270 -8.50 13.38 11.01
C PHE A 270 -9.84 12.85 11.52
N LYS A 271 -10.49 13.49 12.50
CA LYS A 271 -11.76 13.03 13.10
C LYS A 271 -12.82 12.64 12.07
N MET A 272 -13.07 13.49 11.07
CA MET A 272 -14.06 13.20 10.02
C MET A 272 -13.67 11.98 9.18
N GLN A 273 -12.39 11.84 8.86
CA GLN A 273 -11.89 10.70 8.12
C GLN A 273 -12.00 9.42 8.94
N LEU A 274 -11.58 9.46 10.21
CA LEU A 274 -11.67 8.33 11.14
C LEU A 274 -13.14 7.88 11.35
N ARG A 275 -14.08 8.82 11.45
CA ARG A 275 -15.52 8.51 11.49
C ARG A 275 -15.99 7.82 10.21
N GLY A 276 -15.60 8.32 9.04
CA GLY A 276 -15.92 7.70 7.77
C GLY A 276 -15.34 6.29 7.63
N LEU A 277 -14.12 6.06 8.13
CA LEU A 277 -13.52 4.73 8.18
C LEU A 277 -14.30 3.79 9.11
N ASN A 278 -14.69 4.27 10.28
CA ASN A 278 -15.49 3.46 11.19
C ASN A 278 -16.84 3.09 10.56
N PHE A 279 -17.48 4.02 9.85
CA PHE A 279 -18.69 3.72 9.09
C PHE A 279 -18.45 2.65 8.01
N ILE A 280 -17.33 2.72 7.27
CA ILE A 280 -16.97 1.69 6.28
C ILE A 280 -16.78 0.33 6.95
N GLU A 281 -16.08 0.25 8.07
CA GLU A 281 -15.79 -1.03 8.72
C GLU A 281 -17.00 -1.63 9.48
N LEU A 282 -17.86 -0.78 10.06
CA LEU A 282 -19.08 -1.20 10.76
C LEU A 282 -20.26 -1.51 9.85
N LYS A 283 -20.22 -1.09 8.58
CA LYS A 283 -21.31 -1.37 7.64
C LYS A 283 -21.39 -2.88 7.41
N ASP A 284 -22.38 -3.51 8.01
CA ASP A 284 -22.77 -4.88 7.70
C ASP A 284 -23.87 -4.88 6.63
N ASN A 285 -23.99 -5.99 5.91
CA ASN A 285 -24.82 -6.21 4.72
C ASN A 285 -26.29 -5.82 4.92
N HIS A 286 -26.62 -4.54 4.84
CA HIS A 286 -27.97 -4.08 4.62
C HIS A 286 -28.09 -3.46 3.24
N LYS A 287 -28.59 -4.34 2.36
CA LYS A 287 -29.37 -4.12 1.14
C LYS A 287 -29.52 -2.65 0.76
N TRP A 288 -28.86 -2.28 -0.33
CA TRP A 288 -29.35 -1.21 -1.18
C TRP A 288 -30.56 -1.77 -1.94
N ASN A 289 -31.77 -1.46 -1.48
CA ASN A 289 -32.92 -1.37 -2.37
C ASN A 289 -32.89 -0.01 -3.06
#